data_AF-A0A3D5NV46-F1
#
_entry.id   AF-A0A3D5NV46-F1
#
_cell.length_a   1.000
_cell.length_b   1.000
_cell.length_c   1.000
_cell.angle_alpha   90.00
_cell.angle_beta   90.00
_cell.angle_gamma   90.00
#
_symmetry.space_group_name_H-M   'P 1'
#
loop_
_entity.id
_entity.type
_entity.pdbx_description
1 polymer ?
#
loop_
_entity_poly.entity_id
_entity_poly.type
_entity_poly.pdbx_seq_one_letter_code
_entity_poly.pdbx_strand_id
1 'polypeptide(L)'
;VESYYASSMDMLDEDNISDVFFGENKIQTKVMDETPTFYSEDSVVTNSLIANGCHIEGTVINSIIFRRVTVEKGAVVKDSILMQNTCVHENCNLENVITDKQVVLTGNTELKGNPKNPVVVSKGSVL
;
A
#
# COMPACT_ATOMS: atom_id res chain seq x y z
N VAL A 1 -1.03 16.08 5.81
CA VAL A 1 -0.96 14.61 5.95
C VAL A 1 -2.35 14.01 5.85
N GLU A 2 -3.30 14.41 6.71
CA GLU A 2 -4.71 13.99 6.63
C GLU A 2 -5.32 14.14 5.22
N SER A 3 -5.24 15.33 4.61
CA SER A 3 -5.79 15.56 3.27
C SER A 3 -5.17 14.65 2.20
N TYR A 4 -3.86 14.44 2.25
CA TYR A 4 -3.17 13.52 1.33
C TYR A 4 -3.67 12.09 1.51
N TYR A 5 -3.80 11.64 2.76
CA TYR A 5 -4.32 10.32 3.08
C TYR A 5 -5.73 10.15 2.56
N ALA A 6 -6.66 11.03 2.95
CA ALA A 6 -8.06 10.99 2.53
C ALA A 6 -8.19 10.97 1.00
N SER A 7 -7.60 11.94 0.29
CA SER A 7 -7.70 12.01 -1.17
C SER A 7 -7.04 10.82 -1.89
N SER A 8 -6.02 10.20 -1.28
CA SER A 8 -5.46 8.97 -1.85
C SER A 8 -6.42 7.80 -1.64
N MET A 9 -6.94 7.62 -0.42
CA MET A 9 -7.89 6.55 -0.10
C MET A 9 -9.21 6.67 -0.88
N ASP A 10 -9.62 7.89 -1.25
CA ASP A 10 -10.76 8.13 -2.13
C ASP A 10 -10.60 7.47 -3.51
N MET A 11 -9.37 7.15 -3.94
CA MET A 11 -9.13 6.39 -5.18
C MET A 11 -9.55 4.91 -5.09
N LEU A 12 -9.87 4.40 -3.91
CA LEU A 12 -10.43 3.05 -3.77
C LEU A 12 -11.91 2.98 -4.19
N ASP A 13 -12.56 4.13 -4.32
CA ASP A 13 -13.90 4.23 -4.89
C ASP A 13 -13.87 3.99 -6.40
N GLU A 14 -14.82 3.18 -6.89
CA GLU A 14 -14.86 2.72 -8.28
C GLU A 14 -15.13 3.85 -9.28
N ASP A 15 -15.95 4.84 -8.91
CA ASP A 15 -16.25 5.97 -9.78
C ASP A 15 -15.02 6.88 -9.91
N ASN A 16 -14.34 7.13 -8.78
CA ASN A 16 -13.14 7.95 -8.75
C ASN A 16 -11.99 7.32 -9.55
N ILE A 17 -11.72 6.03 -9.39
CA ILE A 17 -10.65 5.38 -10.14
C ILE A 17 -10.97 5.31 -11.64
N SER A 18 -12.24 5.11 -11.99
CA SER A 18 -12.66 5.02 -13.37
C SER A 18 -12.46 6.33 -14.11
N ASP A 19 -12.80 7.47 -13.48
CA ASP A 19 -12.56 8.79 -14.05
C ASP A 19 -11.06 9.07 -14.26
N VAL A 20 -10.23 8.72 -13.28
CA VAL A 20 -8.78 8.95 -13.33
C VAL A 20 -8.07 8.14 -14.43
N PHE A 21 -8.42 6.86 -14.60
CA PHE A 21 -7.72 5.97 -15.53
C PHE A 21 -8.37 5.87 -16.92
N PHE A 22 -9.69 6.04 -17.00
CA PHE A 22 -10.46 5.83 -18.23
C PHE A 22 -11.24 7.07 -18.71
N GLY A 23 -11.18 8.18 -17.98
CA GLY A 23 -11.74 9.46 -18.41
C GLY A 23 -11.04 10.05 -19.64
N GLU A 24 -11.61 11.13 -20.17
CA GLU A 24 -11.07 11.82 -21.35
C GLU A 24 -9.69 12.44 -21.08
N ASN A 25 -9.44 12.84 -19.83
CA ASN A 25 -8.20 13.47 -19.40
C ASN A 25 -7.13 12.43 -19.07
N LYS A 26 -6.35 12.04 -20.09
CA LYS A 26 -5.28 11.05 -19.91
C LYS A 26 -4.12 11.59 -19.07
N ILE A 27 -3.87 10.94 -17.94
CA ILE A 27 -2.69 11.21 -17.09
C ILE A 27 -1.51 10.37 -17.58
N GLN A 28 -0.41 11.02 -17.94
CA GLN A 28 0.84 10.34 -18.32
C GLN A 28 1.87 10.43 -17.19
N THR A 29 2.59 9.33 -16.98
CA THR A 29 3.68 9.25 -16.01
C THR A 29 4.82 8.41 -16.56
N LYS A 30 5.94 8.40 -15.84
CA LYS A 30 7.10 7.60 -16.22
C LYS A 30 6.75 6.10 -16.18
N VAL A 31 6.92 5.44 -17.33
CA VAL A 31 6.78 3.98 -17.45
C VAL A 31 7.95 3.30 -16.72
N MET A 32 7.65 2.20 -16.03
CA MET A 32 8.64 1.32 -15.40
C MET A 32 8.22 -0.13 -15.63
N ASP A 33 9.15 -0.93 -16.14
CA ASP A 33 8.95 -2.36 -16.32
C ASP A 33 9.11 -3.08 -14.98
N GLU A 34 8.10 -3.85 -14.59
CA GLU A 34 8.16 -4.78 -13.46
C GLU A 34 7.43 -6.06 -13.82
N THR A 35 7.69 -7.13 -13.06
CA THR A 35 6.89 -8.34 -13.11
C THR A 35 5.45 -8.06 -12.67
N PRO A 36 4.49 -8.91 -13.07
CA PRO A 36 3.18 -8.94 -12.43
C PRO A 36 3.31 -9.14 -10.91
N THR A 37 2.31 -8.67 -10.17
CA THR A 37 2.24 -8.92 -8.73
C THR A 37 2.01 -10.39 -8.46
N PHE A 38 2.81 -10.94 -7.55
CA PHE A 38 2.62 -12.28 -7.02
C PHE A 38 1.66 -12.23 -5.83
N TYR A 39 0.69 -13.13 -5.83
CA TYR A 39 -0.24 -13.38 -4.73
C TYR A 39 -0.10 -14.84 -4.33
N SER A 40 0.19 -15.10 -3.06
CA SER A 40 0.23 -16.48 -2.55
C SER A 40 -1.17 -17.07 -2.42
N GLU A 41 -1.24 -18.39 -2.30
CA GLU A 41 -2.51 -19.14 -2.15
C GLU A 41 -3.31 -18.70 -0.90
N ASP A 42 -2.61 -18.31 0.18
CA ASP A 42 -3.21 -17.85 1.43
C ASP A 42 -3.38 -16.32 1.52
N SER A 43 -2.98 -15.58 0.48
CA SER A 43 -3.07 -14.11 0.51
C SER A 43 -4.52 -13.63 0.43
N VAL A 44 -4.83 -12.57 1.19
CA VAL A 44 -6.17 -11.96 1.20
C VAL A 44 -6.05 -10.52 0.80
N VAL A 45 -6.62 -10.16 -0.35
CA VAL A 45 -6.64 -8.77 -0.83
C VAL A 45 -8.08 -8.33 -1.07
N THR A 46 -8.48 -7.20 -0.48
CA THR A 46 -9.84 -6.69 -0.61
C THR A 46 -9.82 -5.18 -0.73
N ASN A 47 -10.59 -4.65 -1.68
CA ASN A 47 -10.76 -3.21 -1.91
C ASN A 47 -9.41 -2.45 -1.92
N SER A 48 -8.45 -2.91 -2.72
CA SER A 48 -7.08 -2.40 -2.66
C SER A 48 -6.48 -2.23 -4.05
N LEU A 49 -5.65 -1.20 -4.20
CA LEU A 49 -4.91 -0.93 -5.44
C LEU A 49 -3.48 -1.42 -5.29
N ILE A 50 -3.14 -2.45 -6.06
CA ILE A 50 -1.83 -3.09 -5.99
C ILE A 50 -1.07 -2.84 -7.28
N ALA A 51 0.03 -2.10 -7.20
CA ALA A 51 0.92 -1.88 -8.33
C ALA A 51 1.75 -3.12 -8.65
N ASN A 52 2.40 -3.12 -9.81
CA ASN A 52 3.25 -4.21 -10.30
C ASN A 52 4.54 -4.39 -9.47
N GLY A 53 5.13 -5.59 -9.58
CA GLY A 53 6.34 -5.99 -8.86
C GLY A 53 6.14 -6.31 -7.38
N CYS A 54 4.90 -6.35 -6.88
CA CYS A 54 4.63 -6.68 -5.48
C CYS A 54 4.66 -8.19 -5.22
N HIS A 55 4.89 -8.55 -3.97
CA HIS A 55 4.85 -9.93 -3.48
C HIS A 55 3.97 -9.97 -2.22
N ILE A 56 2.79 -10.58 -2.33
CA ILE A 56 1.77 -10.55 -1.28
C ILE A 56 1.52 -11.96 -0.76
N GLU A 57 1.93 -12.21 0.48
CA GLU A 57 1.67 -13.42 1.25
C GLU A 57 0.74 -13.17 2.45
N GLY A 58 0.62 -11.91 2.89
CA GLY A 58 -0.24 -11.50 3.98
C GLY A 58 -1.65 -11.04 3.55
N THR A 59 -2.26 -10.22 4.41
CA THR A 59 -3.58 -9.63 4.22
C THR A 59 -3.47 -8.13 3.93
N VAL A 60 -4.13 -7.67 2.86
CA VAL A 60 -4.18 -6.26 2.45
C VAL A 60 -5.65 -5.83 2.26
N ILE A 61 -6.12 -4.90 3.06
CA ILE A 61 -7.52 -4.46 3.07
C ILE A 61 -7.58 -2.94 2.94
N ASN A 62 -8.45 -2.43 2.07
CA ASN A 62 -8.66 -0.99 1.91
C ASN A 62 -7.33 -0.22 1.78
N SER A 63 -6.42 -0.63 0.89
CA SER A 63 -5.06 -0.09 0.92
C SER A 63 -4.51 0.18 -0.48
N ILE A 64 -3.52 1.08 -0.56
CA ILE A 64 -2.82 1.44 -1.80
C ILE A 64 -1.37 1.00 -1.68
N ILE A 65 -0.98 0.04 -2.50
CA ILE A 65 0.31 -0.62 -2.47
C ILE A 65 1.09 -0.25 -3.73
N PHE A 66 2.17 0.50 -3.55
CA PHE A 66 3.05 0.89 -4.65
C PHE A 66 3.98 -0.24 -5.07
N ARG A 67 4.69 -0.01 -6.18
CA ARG A 67 5.56 -1.00 -6.81
C ARG A 67 6.61 -1.58 -5.86
N ARG A 68 6.92 -2.86 -6.07
CA ARG A 68 7.97 -3.59 -5.33
C ARG A 68 7.74 -3.64 -3.82
N VAL A 69 6.49 -3.60 -3.38
CA VAL A 69 6.17 -3.80 -1.97
C VAL A 69 6.04 -5.29 -1.68
N THR A 70 6.64 -5.72 -0.58
CA THR A 70 6.51 -7.08 -0.05
C THR A 70 5.65 -7.04 1.20
N VAL A 71 4.65 -7.92 1.27
CA VAL A 71 3.82 -8.14 2.46
C VAL A 71 3.92 -9.61 2.80
N GLU A 72 4.76 -9.95 3.78
CA GLU A 72 5.04 -11.34 4.15
C GLU A 72 3.88 -12.00 4.91
N LYS A 73 3.99 -13.32 5.07
CA LYS A 73 2.97 -14.14 5.72
C LYS A 73 2.59 -13.63 7.12
N GLY A 74 1.30 -13.64 7.40
CA GLY A 74 0.75 -13.21 8.69
C GLY A 74 0.73 -11.68 8.90
N ALA A 75 1.36 -10.89 8.02
CA ALA A 75 1.24 -9.45 8.08
C ALA A 75 -0.17 -9.00 7.66
N VAL A 76 -0.68 -7.96 8.33
CA VAL A 76 -1.97 -7.33 8.04
C VAL A 76 -1.73 -5.85 7.75
N VAL A 77 -2.12 -5.42 6.56
CA VAL A 77 -2.06 -4.03 6.10
C VAL A 77 -3.47 -3.55 5.84
N LYS A 78 -3.95 -2.62 6.65
CA LYS A 78 -5.32 -2.13 6.62
C LYS A 78 -5.37 -0.61 6.52
N ASP A 79 -6.25 -0.08 5.67
CA ASP A 79 -6.48 1.35 5.53
C ASP A 79 -5.15 2.11 5.33
N SER A 80 -4.21 1.59 4.54
CA SER A 80 -2.82 2.07 4.53
C SER A 80 -2.27 2.33 3.13
N ILE A 81 -1.27 3.18 3.05
CA ILE A 81 -0.57 3.56 1.81
C ILE A 81 0.90 3.16 1.96
N LEU A 82 1.33 2.14 1.23
CA LEU A 82 2.72 1.67 1.26
C LEU A 82 3.47 2.13 0.01
N MET A 83 4.46 3.02 0.17
CA MET A 83 5.25 3.51 -0.95
C MET A 83 6.31 2.51 -1.43
N GLN A 84 6.92 2.85 -2.57
CA GLN A 84 7.80 1.99 -3.38
C GLN A 84 8.91 1.32 -2.56
N ASN A 85 9.14 0.03 -2.79
CA ASN A 85 10.13 -0.79 -2.08
C ASN A 85 9.93 -0.87 -0.56
N THR A 86 8.69 -0.74 -0.06
CA THR A 86 8.42 -1.03 1.35
C THR A 86 8.41 -2.54 1.58
N CYS A 87 9.06 -3.01 2.64
CA CYS A 87 9.03 -4.41 3.07
C CYS A 87 8.29 -4.50 4.41
N VAL A 88 7.19 -5.25 4.43
CA VAL A 88 6.41 -5.55 5.64
C VAL A 88 6.68 -7.00 6.01
N HIS A 89 7.48 -7.21 7.05
CA HIS A 89 7.85 -8.55 7.47
C HIS A 89 6.73 -9.29 8.21
N GLU A 90 6.95 -10.58 8.45
CA GLU A 90 5.99 -11.49 9.08
C GLU A 90 5.30 -10.90 10.32
N ASN A 91 3.99 -11.14 10.42
CA ASN A 91 3.15 -10.79 11.57
C ASN A 91 3.09 -9.30 11.93
N CYS A 92 3.50 -8.39 11.04
CA CYS A 92 3.27 -6.95 11.25
C CYS A 92 1.78 -6.62 11.19
N ASN A 93 1.35 -5.62 11.96
CA ASN A 93 -0.02 -5.11 11.91
C ASN A 93 -0.02 -3.60 11.69
N LEU A 94 -0.49 -3.18 10.53
CA LEU A 94 -0.51 -1.78 10.10
C LEU A 94 -1.95 -1.33 9.88
N GLU A 95 -2.36 -0.28 10.57
CA GLU A 95 -3.68 0.33 10.41
C GLU A 95 -3.54 1.86 10.30
N ASN A 96 -4.06 2.45 9.22
CA ASN A 96 -3.94 3.90 8.94
C ASN A 96 -2.48 4.38 8.92
N VAL A 97 -1.63 3.70 8.14
CA VAL A 97 -0.19 3.99 8.01
C VAL A 97 0.13 4.49 6.61
N ILE A 98 1.06 5.44 6.52
CA ILE A 98 1.71 5.89 5.29
C ILE A 98 3.20 5.62 5.42
N THR A 99 3.74 4.74 4.59
CA THR A 99 5.20 4.62 4.48
C THR A 99 5.70 5.48 3.33
N ASP A 100 6.85 6.12 3.50
CA ASP A 100 7.63 6.63 2.37
C ASP A 100 8.45 5.47 1.76
N LYS A 101 9.26 5.76 0.74
CA LYS A 101 9.96 4.76 -0.05
C LYS A 101 11.02 4.03 0.77
N GLN A 102 11.26 2.77 0.43
CA GLN A 102 12.36 1.96 0.98
C GLN A 102 12.26 1.75 2.50
N VAL A 103 11.05 1.76 3.06
CA VAL A 103 10.82 1.46 4.48
C VAL A 103 10.85 -0.04 4.72
N VAL A 104 11.44 -0.46 5.83
CA VAL A 104 11.41 -1.85 6.30
C VAL A 104 10.74 -1.90 7.67
N LEU A 105 9.67 -2.67 7.77
CA LEU A 105 8.97 -2.94 9.02
C LEU A 105 9.35 -4.35 9.45
N THR A 106 10.13 -4.46 10.53
CA THR A 106 10.61 -5.75 11.04
C THR A 106 9.48 -6.55 11.68
N GLY A 107 9.66 -7.87 11.75
CA GLY A 107 8.60 -8.79 12.15
C GLY A 107 7.94 -8.42 13.49
N ASN A 108 6.62 -8.57 13.55
CA ASN A 108 5.76 -8.20 14.70
C ASN A 108 5.67 -6.69 14.98
N THR A 109 6.07 -5.82 14.04
CA THR A 109 5.86 -4.38 14.19
C THR A 109 4.36 -4.04 14.17
N GLU A 110 3.90 -3.28 15.16
CA GLU A 110 2.53 -2.76 15.21
C GLU A 110 2.54 -1.23 15.04
N LEU A 111 1.86 -0.74 14.01
CA LEU A 111 1.65 0.69 13.78
C LEU A 111 0.17 0.96 13.58
N LYS A 112 -0.40 1.82 14.42
CA LYS A 112 -1.82 2.14 14.41
C LYS A 112 -2.04 3.65 14.49
N GLY A 113 -2.51 4.20 13.37
CA GLY A 113 -2.97 5.58 13.25
C GLY A 113 -4.50 5.66 13.33
N ASN A 114 -5.03 6.75 12.77
CA ASN A 114 -6.44 6.88 12.43
C ASN A 114 -6.60 7.76 11.17
N PRO A 115 -7.77 7.81 10.53
CA PRO A 115 -7.95 8.56 9.28
C PRO A 115 -7.61 10.06 9.36
N LYS A 116 -7.74 10.69 10.54
CA LYS A 116 -7.40 12.11 10.74
C LYS A 116 -5.92 12.32 11.08
N ASN A 117 -5.28 11.31 11.64
CA ASN A 117 -3.88 11.34 12.06
C ASN A 117 -3.22 9.99 11.75
N PRO A 118 -2.93 9.71 10.47
CA PRO A 118 -2.26 8.47 10.09
C PRO A 118 -0.81 8.50 10.56
N VAL A 119 -0.25 7.32 10.85
CA VAL A 119 1.17 7.19 11.19
C VAL A 119 1.99 7.34 9.91
N VAL A 120 3.00 8.20 9.92
CA VAL A 120 3.90 8.41 8.78
C VAL A 120 5.29 7.86 9.10
N VAL A 121 5.79 6.96 8.27
CA VAL A 121 7.13 6.38 8.38
C VAL A 121 8.05 6.98 7.32
N SER A 122 9.15 7.58 7.77
CA SER A 122 10.10 8.29 6.92
C SER A 122 10.85 7.38 5.95
N LYS A 123 11.31 7.96 4.84
CA LYS A 123 12.05 7.25 3.79
C LYS A 123 13.25 6.49 4.35
N GLY A 124 13.41 5.23 3.97
CA GLY A 124 14.56 4.41 4.34
C GLY A 124 14.60 3.99 5.80
N SER A 125 13.55 4.25 6.58
CA SER A 125 13.48 3.84 7.98
C SER A 125 13.38 2.32 8.10
N VAL A 126 14.02 1.79 9.15
CA VAL A 126 13.89 0.41 9.62
C VAL A 126 13.31 0.48 11.02
N LEU A 127 12.16 -0.14 11.23
CA LEU A 127 11.44 -0.18 12.52
C LEU A 127 11.37 -1.59 13.05
#